data_AF-A0A535VQH5-F1
#
_entry.id   AF-A0A535VQH5-F1
#
_cell.length_a   1.000
_cell.length_b   1.000
_cell.length_c   1.000
_cell.angle_alpha   90.00
_cell.angle_beta   90.00
_cell.angle_gamma   90.00
#
_symmetry.space_group_name_H-M   'P 1'
#
loop_
_entity.id
_entity.type
_entity.pdbx_description
1 polymer ?
#
loop_
_entity_poly.entity_id
_entity_poly.type
_entity_poly.pdbx_seq_one_letter_code
_entity_poly.pdbx_strand_id
1 'polypeptide(L)'
;MTESVVLTCLPNGIGPDGPRVTVFVTPRLTPGGNQPAPLGDFPVFATWPTSVKTLLGEGALTVLVEKVGSPAGTPPDKIAVSLDPTAPPIDESLWQRLFDPAKVGVFPLNPGPGKPAAGFQDFSGRKVRSFPASSVAQQIASLYNDVAVTSPTTFPSVKDPALASLGPLGVVSLDPRAKYAEIEKGFGKDVQAGIEGSGGYYRPTGPMTTAERNVMAFVQARRFYDRPGKIVDLPKGKPPIDFHGYVSFLGDYPLLLRRLGLAIDLVLDAQPPDLGRIRLLVEPVPNGLELTGKEAARPWTNY
;
A
#
# COMPACT_ATOMS: atom_id res chain seq x y z
N MET A 1 25.52 -2.28 -4.22
CA MET A 1 24.48 -1.23 -4.23
C MET A 1 23.79 -1.31 -5.58
N THR A 2 22.50 -1.00 -5.65
CA THR A 2 21.75 -1.00 -6.91
C THR A 2 20.82 0.20 -6.98
N GLU A 3 20.78 0.84 -8.14
CA GLU A 3 19.73 1.79 -8.50
C GLU A 3 18.96 1.25 -9.70
N SER A 4 17.67 1.53 -9.71
CA SER A 4 16.77 1.19 -10.81
C SER A 4 15.54 2.06 -10.74
N VAL A 5 14.80 2.07 -11.84
CA VAL A 5 13.55 2.82 -11.92
C VAL A 5 12.50 1.99 -12.64
N VAL A 6 11.25 2.10 -12.16
CA VAL A 6 10.08 1.64 -12.89
C VAL A 6 9.42 2.86 -13.51
N LEU A 7 9.20 2.82 -14.82
CA LEU A 7 8.58 3.89 -15.59
C LEU A 7 7.20 3.42 -16.04
N THR A 8 6.15 3.99 -15.46
CA THR A 8 4.77 3.63 -15.77
C THR A 8 4.17 4.71 -16.66
N CYS A 9 3.75 4.35 -17.87
CA CYS A 9 3.07 5.27 -18.78
C CYS A 9 1.58 5.34 -18.41
N LEU A 10 1.07 6.52 -18.08
CA LEU A 10 -0.31 6.75 -17.67
C LEU A 10 -1.02 7.68 -18.66
N PRO A 11 -2.29 7.45 -19.03
CA PRO A 11 -3.06 8.38 -19.83
C PRO A 11 -3.24 9.72 -19.10
N ASN A 12 -3.10 10.83 -19.82
CA ASN A 12 -3.25 12.19 -19.27
C ASN A 12 -4.19 13.06 -20.13
N GLY A 13 -5.19 12.43 -20.77
CA GLY A 13 -6.19 13.12 -21.57
C GLY A 13 -5.68 13.60 -22.93
N ILE A 14 -6.42 14.52 -23.54
CA ILE A 14 -6.13 15.12 -24.85
C ILE A 14 -6.03 16.64 -24.66
N GLY A 15 -4.89 17.21 -25.04
CA GLY A 15 -4.67 18.65 -25.06
C GLY A 15 -4.85 19.26 -26.46
N PRO A 16 -4.69 20.59 -26.60
CA PRO A 16 -4.77 21.27 -27.90
C PRO A 16 -3.75 20.77 -28.92
N ASP A 17 -2.59 20.32 -28.45
CA ASP A 17 -1.48 19.85 -29.29
C ASP A 17 -1.51 18.33 -29.55
N GLY A 18 -2.51 17.61 -29.00
CA GLY A 18 -2.66 16.17 -29.16
C GLY A 18 -2.85 15.40 -27.84
N PRO A 19 -2.90 14.05 -27.93
CA PRO A 19 -2.99 13.17 -26.77
C PRO A 19 -1.80 13.30 -25.85
N ARG A 20 -2.05 13.14 -24.55
CA ARG A 20 -1.03 13.29 -23.51
C ARG A 20 -0.91 12.03 -22.68
N VAL A 21 0.31 11.77 -22.24
CA VAL A 21 0.62 10.74 -21.27
C VAL A 21 1.52 11.32 -20.18
N THR A 22 1.41 10.79 -18.97
CA THR A 22 2.33 11.08 -17.88
C THR A 22 3.14 9.82 -17.61
N VAL A 23 4.47 9.93 -17.72
CA VAL A 23 5.38 8.88 -17.26
C VAL A 23 5.61 9.07 -15.77
N PHE A 24 5.06 8.16 -14.96
CA PHE A 24 5.28 8.12 -13.52
C PHE A 24 6.54 7.32 -13.20
N VAL A 25 7.44 7.94 -12.45
CA VAL A 25 8.77 7.44 -12.13
C VAL A 25 8.75 6.87 -10.72
N THR A 26 9.07 5.59 -10.59
CA THR A 26 9.18 4.93 -9.28
C THR A 26 10.63 4.49 -9.05
N PRO A 27 11.40 5.27 -8.28
CA PRO A 27 12.78 4.95 -7.92
C PRO A 27 12.86 3.68 -7.07
N ARG A 28 13.90 2.88 -7.29
CA ARG A 28 14.23 1.70 -6.49
C ARG A 28 15.72 1.66 -6.22
N LEU A 29 16.08 2.22 -5.06
CA LEU A 29 17.45 2.25 -4.55
C LEU A 29 17.63 1.19 -3.47
N THR A 30 18.71 0.40 -3.55
CA THR A 30 19.08 -0.57 -2.51
C THR A 30 20.56 -0.41 -2.14
N PRO A 31 20.88 -0.08 -0.89
CA PRO A 31 22.27 -0.01 -0.44
C PRO A 31 22.91 -1.41 -0.47
N GLY A 32 24.24 -1.48 -0.55
CA GLY A 32 24.98 -2.74 -0.71
C GLY A 32 25.07 -3.60 0.56
N GLY A 33 24.45 -3.19 1.66
CA GLY A 33 24.52 -3.87 2.95
C GLY A 33 23.43 -3.42 3.91
N ASN A 34 23.60 -3.71 5.20
CA ASN A 34 22.59 -3.49 6.23
C ASN A 34 22.65 -2.11 6.89
N GLN A 35 23.45 -1.19 6.35
CA GLN A 35 23.56 0.19 6.85
C GLN A 35 22.97 1.15 5.82
N PRO A 36 22.40 2.29 6.27
CA PRO A 36 22.09 3.41 5.39
C PRO A 36 23.29 3.82 4.52
N ALA A 37 23.02 4.14 3.26
CA ALA A 37 23.99 4.78 2.37
C ALA A 37 23.51 6.21 2.03
N PRO A 38 24.41 7.19 1.83
CA PRO A 38 24.02 8.49 1.31
C PRO A 38 23.44 8.37 -0.10
N LEU A 39 22.53 9.28 -0.47
CA LEU A 39 21.97 9.34 -1.82
C LEU A 39 23.05 9.54 -2.90
N GLY A 40 24.16 10.21 -2.56
CA GLY A 40 25.32 10.38 -3.45
C GLY A 40 25.97 9.07 -3.93
N ASP A 41 25.74 7.94 -3.25
CA ASP A 41 26.21 6.62 -3.68
C ASP A 41 25.36 6.03 -4.83
N PHE A 42 24.28 6.71 -5.25
CA PHE A 42 23.38 6.34 -6.33
C PHE A 42 23.46 7.41 -7.44
N PRO A 43 24.42 7.32 -8.37
CA PRO A 43 24.76 8.40 -9.30
C PRO A 43 23.58 8.93 -10.12
N VAL A 44 22.69 8.06 -10.58
CA VAL A 44 21.52 8.49 -11.38
C VAL A 44 20.57 9.31 -10.52
N PHE A 45 20.28 8.87 -9.30
CA PHE A 45 19.33 9.58 -8.43
C PHE A 45 19.95 10.75 -7.65
N ALA A 46 21.28 10.81 -7.50
CA ALA A 46 21.97 11.97 -6.99
C ALA A 46 21.76 13.21 -7.89
N THR A 47 21.59 13.00 -9.20
CA THR A 47 21.38 14.05 -10.21
C THR A 47 20.20 13.75 -11.15
N TRP A 48 19.13 13.14 -10.62
CA TRP A 48 17.99 12.62 -11.40
C TRP A 48 17.45 13.56 -12.48
N PRO A 49 17.17 14.86 -12.20
CA PRO A 49 16.72 15.80 -13.23
C PRO A 49 17.62 15.87 -14.47
N THR A 50 18.94 15.79 -14.30
CA THR A 50 19.90 15.78 -15.41
C THR A 50 19.73 14.50 -16.23
N SER A 51 19.61 13.34 -15.57
CA SER A 51 19.35 12.06 -16.25
C SER A 51 18.04 12.08 -17.04
N VAL A 52 16.98 12.71 -16.52
CA VAL A 52 15.71 12.87 -17.25
C VAL A 52 15.90 13.77 -18.48
N LYS A 53 16.61 14.88 -18.34
CA LYS A 53 16.88 15.77 -19.48
C LYS A 53 17.71 15.09 -20.57
N THR A 54 18.69 14.28 -20.20
CA THR A 54 19.46 13.46 -21.15
C THR A 54 18.56 12.48 -21.88
N LEU A 55 17.72 11.72 -21.14
CA LEU A 55 16.75 10.78 -21.72
C LEU A 55 15.83 11.43 -22.76
N LEU A 56 15.35 12.64 -22.46
CA LEU A 56 14.47 13.39 -23.35
C LEU A 56 15.22 13.99 -24.54
N GLY A 57 16.41 14.57 -24.30
CA GLY A 57 17.22 15.23 -25.34
C GLY A 57 17.79 14.26 -26.37
N GLU A 58 18.04 13.01 -25.99
CA GLU A 58 18.49 11.95 -26.90
C GLU A 58 17.34 11.30 -27.69
N GLY A 59 16.08 11.72 -27.47
CA GLY A 59 14.92 11.12 -28.11
C GLY A 59 14.72 9.65 -27.73
N ALA A 60 15.22 9.24 -26.56
CA ALA A 60 15.24 7.84 -26.15
C ALA A 60 13.86 7.30 -25.74
N LEU A 61 12.87 8.17 -25.56
CA LEU A 61 11.53 7.79 -25.14
C LEU A 61 10.61 7.59 -26.34
N THR A 62 9.89 6.48 -26.34
CA THR A 62 8.84 6.18 -27.32
C THR A 62 7.69 5.50 -26.59
N VAL A 63 6.45 5.75 -26.98
CA VAL A 63 5.30 5.05 -26.41
C VAL A 63 4.90 3.90 -27.34
N LEU A 64 4.90 2.69 -26.78
CA LEU A 64 4.33 1.51 -27.41
C LEU A 64 2.83 1.50 -27.19
N VAL A 65 2.09 1.25 -28.25
CA VAL A 65 0.63 1.20 -28.22
C VAL A 65 0.13 -0.11 -28.81
N GLU A 66 -0.74 -0.78 -28.08
CA GLU A 66 -1.41 -1.99 -28.55
C GLU A 66 -2.91 -1.79 -28.49
N LYS A 67 -3.55 -1.84 -29.67
CA LYS A 67 -4.99 -1.75 -29.82
C LYS A 67 -5.67 -2.99 -29.24
N VAL A 68 -6.78 -2.80 -28.51
CA VAL A 68 -7.60 -3.94 -28.06
C VAL A 68 -8.19 -4.69 -29.25
N GLY A 69 -8.16 -6.02 -29.17
CA GLY A 69 -8.63 -6.91 -30.25
C GLY A 69 -7.60 -7.16 -31.34
N SER A 70 -6.36 -6.65 -31.20
CA SER A 70 -5.25 -7.02 -32.08
C SER A 70 -5.01 -8.54 -32.04
N PRO A 71 -4.73 -9.18 -33.19
CA PRO A 71 -4.33 -10.58 -33.21
C PRO A 71 -3.12 -10.86 -32.30
N ALA A 72 -3.08 -12.05 -31.71
CA ALA A 72 -1.94 -12.46 -30.90
C ALA A 72 -0.64 -12.41 -31.72
N GLY A 73 0.38 -11.74 -31.19
CA GLY A 73 1.68 -11.59 -31.86
C GLY A 73 1.80 -10.39 -32.79
N THR A 74 0.75 -9.56 -32.95
CA THR A 74 0.88 -8.26 -33.63
C THR A 74 1.84 -7.36 -32.83
N PRO A 75 2.93 -6.84 -33.44
CA PRO A 75 3.82 -5.91 -32.76
C PRO A 75 3.09 -4.61 -32.39
N PRO A 76 3.40 -4.00 -31.23
CA PRO A 76 2.82 -2.72 -30.87
C PRO A 76 3.32 -1.58 -31.76
N ASP A 77 2.46 -0.61 -32.00
CA ASP A 77 2.81 0.62 -32.70
C ASP A 77 3.77 1.46 -31.85
N LYS A 78 4.72 2.13 -32.50
CA LYS A 78 5.67 3.04 -31.86
C LYS A 78 5.26 4.47 -32.15
N ILE A 79 4.89 5.22 -31.10
CA ILE A 79 4.55 6.64 -31.21
C ILE A 79 5.65 7.47 -30.56
N ALA A 80 6.24 8.37 -31.35
CA ALA A 80 7.21 9.34 -30.86
C ALA A 80 6.53 10.34 -29.91
N VAL A 81 7.34 10.90 -29.01
CA VAL A 81 6.84 11.77 -27.95
C VAL A 81 7.72 12.99 -27.79
N SER A 82 7.08 14.09 -27.42
CA SER A 82 7.74 15.34 -27.04
C SER A 82 7.31 15.78 -25.64
N LEU A 83 8.10 16.63 -24.98
CA LEU A 83 7.72 17.21 -23.70
C LEU A 83 6.46 18.05 -23.86
N ASP A 84 5.52 17.91 -22.92
CA ASP A 84 4.36 18.79 -22.87
C ASP A 84 4.80 20.24 -22.60
N PRO A 85 4.57 21.18 -23.53
CA PRO A 85 4.99 22.58 -23.37
C PRO A 85 4.26 23.30 -22.22
N THR A 86 3.14 22.75 -21.76
CA THR A 86 2.37 23.29 -20.63
C THR A 86 2.83 22.74 -19.28
N ALA A 87 3.69 21.73 -19.25
CA ALA A 87 4.23 21.18 -18.02
C ALA A 87 5.26 22.13 -17.38
N PRO A 88 5.34 22.20 -16.04
CA PRO A 88 6.35 22.99 -15.37
C PRO A 88 7.76 22.43 -15.66
N PRO A 89 8.78 23.28 -15.81
CA PRO A 89 10.12 22.82 -16.13
C PRO A 89 10.71 21.97 -15.00
N ILE A 90 11.48 20.96 -15.39
CA ILE A 90 12.25 20.12 -14.45
C ILE A 90 13.37 20.97 -13.83
N ASP A 91 13.36 21.05 -12.49
CA ASP A 91 14.17 21.98 -11.70
C ASP A 91 15.25 21.24 -10.89
N GLU A 92 16.47 21.27 -11.43
CA GLU A 92 17.67 20.70 -10.78
C GLU A 92 17.97 21.35 -9.42
N SER A 93 17.75 22.65 -9.29
CA SER A 93 18.03 23.37 -8.05
C SER A 93 17.06 22.99 -6.94
N LEU A 94 15.81 22.69 -7.30
CA LEU A 94 14.79 22.21 -6.38
C LEU A 94 15.08 20.78 -5.93
N TRP A 95 15.51 19.91 -6.86
CA TRP A 95 15.95 18.56 -6.52
C TRP A 95 17.07 18.58 -5.49
N GLN A 96 18.15 19.35 -5.73
CA GLN A 96 19.29 19.43 -4.80
C GLN A 96 18.90 19.98 -3.41
N ARG A 97 17.87 20.82 -3.32
CA ARG A 97 17.36 21.32 -2.04
C ARG A 97 16.57 20.27 -1.25
N LEU A 98 15.81 19.42 -1.93
CA LEU A 98 15.00 18.37 -1.29
C LEU A 98 15.79 17.08 -1.07
N PHE A 99 16.71 16.78 -1.98
CA PHE A 99 17.46 15.54 -2.07
C PHE A 99 18.97 15.82 -2.07
N ASP A 100 19.45 16.51 -1.03
CA ASP A 100 20.88 16.74 -0.82
C ASP A 100 21.64 15.40 -0.80
N PRO A 101 22.55 15.14 -1.76
CA PRO A 101 23.21 13.85 -1.91
C PRO A 101 24.00 13.39 -0.69
N ALA A 102 24.47 14.33 0.13
CA ALA A 102 25.25 14.04 1.34
C ALA A 102 24.39 13.86 2.60
N LYS A 103 23.19 14.46 2.63
CA LYS A 103 22.33 14.45 3.83
C LYS A 103 21.16 13.49 3.75
N VAL A 104 20.62 13.24 2.56
CA VAL A 104 19.53 12.28 2.37
C VAL A 104 20.10 10.87 2.32
N GLY A 105 19.67 10.03 3.26
CA GLY A 105 20.03 8.61 3.30
C GLY A 105 19.06 7.76 2.50
N VAL A 106 19.54 6.62 2.03
CA VAL A 106 18.78 5.51 1.46
C VAL A 106 18.89 4.34 2.42
N PHE A 107 17.76 3.88 2.96
CA PHE A 107 17.77 2.82 3.98
C PHE A 107 17.62 1.44 3.35
N PRO A 108 18.29 0.41 3.91
CA PRO A 108 18.16 -0.97 3.41
C PRO A 108 16.74 -1.48 3.63
N LEU A 109 16.19 -2.27 2.70
CA LEU A 109 14.85 -2.86 2.85
C LEU A 109 14.72 -3.81 4.07
N ASN A 110 15.82 -4.47 4.47
CA ASN A 110 15.89 -5.38 5.62
C ASN A 110 17.33 -5.47 6.14
N PRO A 111 17.71 -4.83 7.27
CA PRO A 111 19.07 -4.84 7.78
C PRO A 111 19.41 -6.11 8.60
N GLY A 112 18.62 -7.18 8.45
CA GLY A 112 18.81 -8.48 9.09
C GLY A 112 17.73 -8.85 10.11
N PRO A 113 17.73 -10.11 10.59
CA PRO A 113 16.74 -10.61 11.54
C PRO A 113 16.79 -9.82 12.85
N GLY A 114 15.62 -9.36 13.32
CA GLY A 114 15.46 -8.66 14.60
C GLY A 114 15.86 -7.18 14.60
N LYS A 115 16.30 -6.62 13.47
CA LYS A 115 16.49 -5.18 13.31
C LYS A 115 15.59 -4.70 12.17
N PRO A 116 14.53 -3.92 12.44
CA PRO A 116 13.84 -3.22 11.37
C PRO A 116 14.86 -2.36 10.61
N ALA A 117 14.68 -2.19 9.29
CA ALA A 117 15.35 -1.09 8.61
C ALA A 117 15.10 0.18 9.41
N ALA A 118 16.04 1.13 9.41
CA ALA A 118 15.64 2.48 9.78
C ALA A 118 14.34 2.80 8.98
N GLY A 119 13.23 3.04 9.67
CA GLY A 119 11.91 3.24 9.07
C GLY A 119 11.03 2.00 8.77
N PHE A 120 11.56 0.82 8.44
CA PHE A 120 10.71 -0.37 8.16
C PHE A 120 10.42 -1.16 9.44
N GLN A 121 9.30 -0.86 10.10
CA GLN A 121 8.88 -1.62 11.26
C GLN A 121 8.43 -3.02 10.84
N ASP A 122 9.25 -4.04 11.14
CA ASP A 122 8.87 -5.44 10.92
C ASP A 122 7.67 -5.78 11.80
N PHE A 123 6.52 -5.93 11.16
CA PHE A 123 5.27 -6.33 11.78
C PHE A 123 4.97 -7.82 11.60
N SER A 124 5.88 -8.62 11.05
CA SER A 124 5.68 -10.07 10.89
C SER A 124 5.45 -10.77 12.24
N GLY A 125 6.13 -10.30 13.30
CA GLY A 125 5.89 -10.72 14.68
C GLY A 125 4.76 -9.96 15.40
N ARG A 126 4.16 -8.93 14.76
CA ARG A 126 3.12 -8.12 15.40
C ARG A 126 1.84 -8.92 15.49
N LYS A 127 1.46 -9.22 16.73
CA LYS A 127 0.19 -9.88 17.00
C LYS A 127 -0.97 -8.89 16.79
N VAL A 128 -1.67 -9.00 15.65
CA VAL A 128 -2.87 -8.23 15.38
C VAL A 128 -4.06 -8.86 16.08
N ARG A 129 -4.68 -8.13 17.02
CA ARG A 129 -5.97 -8.50 17.59
C ARG A 129 -7.05 -8.15 16.56
N SER A 130 -7.94 -9.10 16.26
CA SER A 130 -9.07 -8.91 15.33
C SER A 130 -10.27 -9.72 15.82
N PHE A 131 -11.43 -9.53 15.18
CA PHE A 131 -12.67 -10.26 15.43
C PHE A 131 -13.47 -10.41 14.12
N PRO A 132 -14.38 -11.40 14.00
CA PRO A 132 -15.18 -11.63 12.80
C PRO A 132 -16.27 -10.57 12.66
N ALA A 133 -15.89 -9.39 12.15
CA ALA A 133 -16.77 -8.23 12.03
C ALA A 133 -18.03 -8.52 11.21
N SER A 134 -17.92 -9.29 10.13
CA SER A 134 -19.08 -9.70 9.31
C SER A 134 -20.08 -10.54 10.10
N SER A 135 -19.60 -11.51 10.89
CA SER A 135 -20.46 -12.35 11.72
C SER A 135 -21.16 -11.56 12.82
N VAL A 136 -20.47 -10.59 13.43
CA VAL A 136 -21.07 -9.69 14.43
C VAL A 136 -22.14 -8.80 13.77
N ALA A 137 -21.82 -8.19 12.63
CA ALA A 137 -22.75 -7.33 11.91
C ALA A 137 -24.01 -8.07 11.44
N GLN A 138 -23.85 -9.29 10.91
CA GLN A 138 -24.97 -10.14 10.49
C GLN A 138 -25.88 -10.50 11.67
N GLN A 139 -25.30 -10.88 12.82
CA GLN A 139 -26.09 -11.19 14.01
C GLN A 139 -26.92 -10.00 14.51
N ILE A 140 -26.32 -8.80 14.51
CA ILE A 140 -27.04 -7.56 14.86
C ILE A 140 -28.15 -7.31 13.84
N ALA A 141 -27.86 -7.39 12.54
CA ALA A 141 -28.84 -7.14 11.49
C ALA A 141 -30.02 -8.13 11.53
N SER A 142 -29.74 -9.42 11.72
CA SER A 142 -30.77 -10.46 11.86
C SER A 142 -31.65 -10.20 13.07
N LEU A 143 -31.07 -9.85 14.21
CA LEU A 143 -31.85 -9.49 15.41
C LEU A 143 -32.80 -8.32 15.14
N TYR A 144 -32.32 -7.25 14.52
CA TYR A 144 -33.15 -6.09 14.20
C TYR A 144 -34.26 -6.46 13.21
N ASN A 145 -33.97 -7.32 12.23
CA ASN A 145 -34.97 -7.82 11.28
C ASN A 145 -36.04 -8.64 11.99
N ASP A 146 -35.64 -9.60 12.83
CA ASP A 146 -36.55 -10.47 13.56
C ASP A 146 -37.47 -9.66 14.48
N VAL A 147 -36.93 -8.67 15.20
CA VAL A 147 -37.72 -7.77 16.04
C VAL A 147 -38.68 -6.92 15.19
N ALA A 148 -38.22 -6.37 14.06
CA ALA A 148 -39.06 -5.56 13.19
C ALA A 148 -40.23 -6.36 12.58
N VAL A 149 -40.01 -7.65 12.27
CA VAL A 149 -41.04 -8.54 11.72
C VAL A 149 -42.01 -9.01 12.82
N THR A 150 -41.51 -9.41 13.98
CA THR A 150 -42.32 -10.02 15.04
C THR A 150 -42.99 -9.01 15.96
N SER A 151 -42.43 -7.81 16.07
CA SER A 151 -42.85 -6.75 16.99
C SER A 151 -42.86 -5.37 16.31
N PRO A 152 -43.65 -5.18 15.23
CA PRO A 152 -43.57 -4.00 14.36
C PRO A 152 -44.07 -2.71 15.03
N THR A 153 -45.07 -2.79 15.90
CA THR A 153 -45.75 -1.63 16.51
C THR A 153 -45.72 -1.65 18.04
N THR A 154 -45.09 -2.66 18.63
CA THR A 154 -45.03 -2.88 20.07
C THR A 154 -43.62 -3.28 20.44
N PHE A 155 -43.09 -2.77 21.55
CA PHE A 155 -41.76 -3.19 21.98
C PHE A 155 -41.74 -4.69 22.32
N PRO A 156 -40.73 -5.45 21.84
CA PRO A 156 -40.57 -6.86 22.20
C PRO A 156 -40.33 -7.02 23.70
N SER A 157 -40.90 -8.07 24.29
CA SER A 157 -40.67 -8.41 25.69
C SER A 157 -39.26 -8.97 25.89
N VAL A 158 -38.60 -8.66 27.00
CA VAL A 158 -37.30 -9.28 27.36
C VAL A 158 -37.41 -10.81 27.49
N LYS A 159 -38.62 -11.34 27.67
CA LYS A 159 -38.92 -12.78 27.70
C LYS A 159 -39.18 -13.39 26.33
N ASP A 160 -39.22 -12.58 25.26
CA ASP A 160 -39.37 -13.06 23.89
C ASP A 160 -38.18 -13.98 23.54
N PRO A 161 -38.40 -15.16 22.93
CA PRO A 161 -37.32 -16.06 22.54
C PRO A 161 -36.20 -15.40 21.72
N ALA A 162 -36.54 -14.45 20.84
CA ALA A 162 -35.57 -13.72 20.03
C ALA A 162 -34.64 -12.86 20.91
N LEU A 163 -35.18 -12.20 21.94
CA LEU A 163 -34.40 -11.39 22.89
C LEU A 163 -33.76 -12.23 24.00
N ALA A 164 -34.40 -13.31 24.43
CA ALA A 164 -33.87 -14.25 25.42
C ALA A 164 -32.60 -14.94 24.89
N SER A 165 -32.51 -15.17 23.57
CA SER A 165 -31.30 -15.65 22.90
C SER A 165 -30.09 -14.72 23.02
N LEU A 166 -30.32 -13.44 23.34
CA LEU A 166 -29.29 -12.43 23.61
C LEU A 166 -28.87 -12.39 25.08
N GLY A 167 -29.60 -13.07 25.99
CA GLY A 167 -29.22 -13.19 27.39
C GLY A 167 -27.76 -13.61 27.58
N PRO A 168 -27.26 -14.65 26.88
CA PRO A 168 -25.85 -15.02 26.87
C PRO A 168 -24.89 -13.90 26.44
N LEU A 169 -25.31 -12.99 25.54
CA LEU A 169 -24.53 -11.82 25.10
C LEU A 169 -24.51 -10.73 26.19
N GLY A 170 -25.65 -10.47 26.85
CA GLY A 170 -25.76 -9.55 27.98
C GLY A 170 -24.97 -10.02 29.21
N VAL A 171 -24.91 -11.32 29.47
CA VAL A 171 -24.13 -11.92 30.56
C VAL A 171 -22.61 -11.75 30.36
N VAL A 172 -22.12 -11.60 29.12
CA VAL A 172 -20.71 -11.19 28.87
C VAL A 172 -20.44 -9.79 29.39
N SER A 173 -21.46 -8.91 29.42
CA SER A 173 -21.33 -7.52 29.83
C SER A 173 -21.47 -7.29 31.34
N LEU A 174 -22.03 -8.23 32.10
CA LEU A 174 -22.38 -8.06 33.52
C LEU A 174 -21.22 -8.37 34.49
N ASP A 175 -20.45 -9.44 34.23
CA ASP A 175 -19.15 -9.67 34.87
C ASP A 175 -18.15 -10.11 33.81
N PRO A 176 -17.59 -9.15 33.06
CA PRO A 176 -16.66 -9.44 31.99
C PRO A 176 -15.45 -10.23 32.52
N ARG A 177 -14.94 -9.92 33.72
CA ARG A 177 -13.70 -10.52 34.26
C ARG A 177 -13.85 -12.01 34.59
N ALA A 178 -14.94 -12.40 35.25
CA ALA A 178 -15.19 -13.80 35.55
C ALA A 178 -15.41 -14.63 34.28
N LYS A 179 -16.17 -14.09 33.32
CA LYS A 179 -16.41 -14.76 32.03
C LYS A 179 -15.16 -14.78 31.16
N TYR A 180 -14.33 -13.73 31.19
CA TYR A 180 -13.03 -13.72 30.53
C TYR A 180 -12.12 -14.81 31.07
N ALA A 181 -12.04 -15.01 32.40
CA ALA A 181 -11.20 -16.04 32.98
C ALA A 181 -11.61 -17.46 32.55
N GLU A 182 -12.91 -17.74 32.41
CA GLU A 182 -13.41 -19.02 31.90
C GLU A 182 -13.13 -19.22 30.41
N ILE A 183 -13.38 -18.19 29.60
CA ILE A 183 -13.12 -18.26 28.17
C ILE A 183 -11.60 -18.32 27.92
N GLU A 184 -10.78 -17.61 28.73
CA GLU A 184 -9.31 -17.66 28.74
C GLU A 184 -8.74 -19.06 28.97
N LYS A 185 -9.41 -19.91 29.74
CA LYS A 185 -9.05 -21.34 29.87
C LYS A 185 -9.20 -22.10 28.55
N GLY A 186 -10.09 -21.66 27.66
CA GLY A 186 -10.29 -22.19 26.30
C GLY A 186 -9.39 -21.59 25.23
N PHE A 187 -8.57 -20.58 25.55
CA PHE A 187 -7.49 -20.15 24.67
C PHE A 187 -6.33 -21.10 24.90
N GLY A 188 -6.09 -22.00 23.93
CA GLY A 188 -4.94 -22.89 23.97
C GLY A 188 -3.66 -22.12 24.27
N LYS A 189 -2.92 -22.54 25.31
CA LYS A 189 -1.51 -22.17 25.45
C LYS A 189 -0.78 -22.83 24.29
N ASP A 190 -0.51 -22.08 23.22
CA ASP A 190 0.23 -22.59 22.08
C ASP A 190 1.72 -22.69 22.45
N VAL A 191 2.07 -23.75 23.19
CA VAL A 191 3.44 -23.99 23.70
C VAL A 191 4.42 -24.23 22.55
N GLN A 192 3.95 -24.75 21.41
CA GLN A 192 4.77 -25.05 20.23
C GLN A 192 5.21 -23.82 19.43
N ALA A 193 4.58 -22.66 19.64
CA ALA A 193 4.94 -21.41 18.96
C ALA A 193 5.99 -20.58 19.71
N GLY A 194 6.54 -21.08 20.83
CA GLY A 194 7.47 -20.32 21.68
C GLY A 194 6.82 -19.08 22.33
N ILE A 195 5.49 -19.07 22.43
CA ILE A 195 4.72 -17.94 22.96
C ILE A 195 4.53 -18.14 24.47
N GLU A 196 5.51 -17.68 25.25
CA GLU A 196 5.30 -17.37 26.66
C GLU A 196 4.56 -16.02 26.74
N GLY A 197 3.23 -16.06 26.60
CA GLY A 197 2.42 -14.86 26.73
C GLY A 197 0.93 -15.11 26.54
N SER A 198 0.17 -14.85 27.60
CA SER A 198 -1.30 -14.86 27.61
C SER A 198 -1.90 -13.83 26.63
N GLY A 199 -2.90 -14.25 25.84
CA GLY A 199 -3.95 -13.33 25.38
C GLY A 199 -3.79 -12.63 24.03
N GLY A 200 -3.53 -13.37 22.95
CA GLY A 200 -3.45 -12.79 21.59
C GLY A 200 -4.55 -13.20 20.61
N TYR A 201 -4.90 -14.48 20.57
CA TYR A 201 -5.70 -15.05 19.48
C TYR A 201 -6.68 -16.08 19.99
N TYR A 202 -7.94 -15.97 19.56
CA TYR A 202 -8.85 -17.10 19.65
C TYR A 202 -8.63 -18.00 18.44
N ARG A 203 -8.12 -19.20 18.69
CA ARG A 203 -8.16 -20.30 17.73
C ARG A 203 -9.06 -21.36 18.35
N PRO A 204 -10.19 -21.73 17.72
CA PRO A 204 -11.01 -22.82 18.20
C PRO A 204 -10.17 -24.09 18.38
N THR A 205 -9.84 -24.47 19.60
CA THR A 205 -9.24 -25.78 19.90
C THR A 205 -10.37 -26.79 20.08
N GLY A 206 -11.15 -27.05 19.02
CA GLY A 206 -12.24 -28.02 19.04
C GLY A 206 -13.44 -27.65 18.15
N PRO A 207 -14.33 -28.62 17.88
CA PRO A 207 -15.59 -28.37 17.19
C PRO A 207 -16.48 -27.46 18.04
N MET A 208 -17.08 -26.45 17.42
CA MET A 208 -18.04 -25.55 18.06
C MET A 208 -19.36 -25.56 17.32
N THR A 209 -20.44 -25.51 18.08
CA THR A 209 -21.77 -25.26 17.53
C THR A 209 -21.86 -23.85 16.95
N THR A 210 -22.86 -23.61 16.09
CA THR A 210 -23.13 -22.28 15.53
C THR A 210 -23.48 -21.26 16.62
N ALA A 211 -24.22 -21.67 17.67
CA ALA A 211 -24.56 -20.81 18.79
C ALA A 211 -23.31 -20.37 19.58
N GLU A 212 -22.38 -21.29 19.83
CA GLU A 212 -21.11 -20.97 20.51
C GLU A 212 -20.25 -20.02 19.66
N ARG A 213 -20.13 -20.27 18.34
CA ARG A 213 -19.39 -19.37 17.43
C ARG A 213 -19.94 -17.95 17.44
N ASN A 214 -21.27 -17.82 17.48
CA ASN A 214 -21.98 -16.54 17.53
C ASN A 214 -21.66 -15.76 18.81
N VAL A 215 -21.77 -16.40 19.98
CA VAL A 215 -21.39 -15.80 21.27
C VAL A 215 -19.91 -15.42 21.28
N MET A 216 -19.04 -16.26 20.73
CA MET A 216 -17.60 -16.02 20.68
C MET A 216 -17.21 -14.84 19.78
N ALA A 217 -17.93 -14.60 18.68
CA ALA A 217 -17.74 -13.43 17.84
C ALA A 217 -17.92 -12.12 18.63
N PHE A 218 -18.96 -12.05 19.48
CA PHE A 218 -19.19 -10.89 20.34
C PHE A 218 -18.16 -10.75 21.46
N VAL A 219 -17.70 -11.85 22.05
CA VAL A 219 -16.62 -11.84 23.06
C VAL A 219 -15.33 -11.29 22.45
N GLN A 220 -14.97 -11.70 21.24
CA GLN A 220 -13.80 -11.20 20.52
C GLN A 220 -13.94 -9.71 20.17
N ALA A 221 -15.11 -9.29 19.69
CA ALA A 221 -15.40 -7.88 19.42
C ALA A 221 -15.24 -7.03 20.69
N ARG A 222 -15.82 -7.48 21.82
CA ARG A 222 -15.67 -6.79 23.10
C ARG A 222 -14.20 -6.70 23.51
N ARG A 223 -13.41 -7.78 23.41
CA ARG A 223 -11.97 -7.79 23.73
C ARG A 223 -11.12 -6.94 22.78
N PHE A 224 -11.58 -6.70 21.56
CA PHE A 224 -10.92 -5.80 20.61
C PHE A 224 -11.05 -4.33 21.04
N TYR A 225 -12.24 -3.93 21.51
CA TYR A 225 -12.54 -2.56 21.95
C TYR A 225 -12.17 -2.28 23.42
N ASP A 226 -12.45 -3.23 24.31
CA ASP A 226 -12.07 -3.20 25.72
C ASP A 226 -10.61 -3.68 25.81
N ARG A 227 -9.68 -2.74 25.96
CA ARG A 227 -8.24 -3.01 26.01
C ARG A 227 -7.73 -2.93 27.46
N PRO A 228 -8.02 -3.90 28.33
CA PRO A 228 -7.41 -3.94 29.64
C PRO A 228 -5.90 -4.22 29.48
N GLY A 229 -5.07 -3.21 29.76
CA GLY A 229 -3.63 -3.27 29.63
C GLY A 229 -2.99 -1.88 29.65
N LYS A 230 -1.67 -1.82 29.84
CA LYS A 230 -0.92 -0.57 29.72
C LYS A 230 -1.05 -0.07 28.28
N ILE A 231 -1.51 1.16 28.10
CA ILE A 231 -1.33 1.88 26.84
C ILE A 231 0.18 1.88 26.61
N VAL A 232 0.62 1.18 25.57
CA VAL A 232 2.03 1.22 25.17
C VAL A 232 2.25 2.62 24.64
N ASP A 233 3.12 3.38 25.30
CA ASP A 233 3.55 4.68 24.80
C ASP A 233 4.02 4.49 23.35
N LEU A 234 3.47 5.31 22.45
CA LEU A 234 3.98 5.37 21.09
C LEU A 234 5.49 5.66 21.16
N PRO A 235 6.31 5.05 20.28
CA PRO A 235 7.73 5.33 20.22
C PRO A 235 7.96 6.85 20.24
N LYS A 236 8.70 7.33 21.24
CA LYS A 236 9.00 8.76 21.36
C LYS A 236 10.09 9.10 20.35
N GLY A 237 9.73 9.88 19.33
CA GLY A 237 10.66 10.39 18.32
C GLY A 237 10.05 10.38 16.92
N LYS A 238 10.36 11.41 16.12
CA LYS A 238 10.04 11.37 14.69
C LYS A 238 10.96 10.35 14.03
N PRO A 239 10.43 9.33 13.32
CA PRO A 239 11.29 8.41 12.59
C PRO A 239 12.09 9.20 11.54
N PRO A 240 13.38 8.86 11.32
CA PRO A 240 14.15 9.45 10.25
C PRO A 240 13.49 9.11 8.91
N ILE A 241 13.30 10.13 8.06
CA ILE A 241 12.75 9.99 6.71
C ILE A 241 13.93 9.77 5.76
N ASP A 242 13.90 8.69 5.01
CA ASP A 242 14.88 8.39 3.96
C ASP A 242 14.37 8.86 2.59
N PHE A 243 15.18 8.65 1.55
CA PHE A 243 14.84 9.01 0.18
C PHE A 243 13.46 8.49 -0.25
N HIS A 244 13.16 7.20 -0.01
CA HIS A 244 11.87 6.61 -0.39
C HIS A 244 10.71 7.19 0.42
N GLY A 245 10.93 7.51 1.70
CA GLY A 245 9.99 8.25 2.53
C GLY A 245 9.68 9.63 1.96
N TYR A 246 10.70 10.41 1.57
CA TYR A 246 10.51 11.70 0.90
C TYR A 246 9.69 11.56 -0.38
N VAL A 247 10.06 10.62 -1.27
CA VAL A 247 9.31 10.37 -2.51
C VAL A 247 7.85 9.99 -2.21
N SER A 248 7.60 9.21 -1.16
CA SER A 248 6.25 8.83 -0.75
C SER A 248 5.43 10.04 -0.27
N PHE A 249 6.03 10.95 0.51
CA PHE A 249 5.36 12.20 0.94
C PHE A 249 5.03 13.12 -0.22
N LEU A 250 5.79 13.07 -1.31
CA LEU A 250 5.54 13.87 -2.51
C LEU A 250 4.36 13.37 -3.35
N GLY A 251 3.82 12.18 -3.06
CA GLY A 251 2.70 11.59 -3.79
C GLY A 251 1.46 12.49 -3.89
N ASP A 252 1.22 13.31 -2.86
CA ASP A 252 0.08 14.24 -2.79
C ASP A 252 0.35 15.60 -3.48
N TYR A 253 1.55 15.81 -4.04
CA TYR A 253 2.00 17.08 -4.59
C TYR A 253 2.32 16.96 -6.10
N PRO A 254 1.30 16.84 -6.97
CA PRO A 254 1.48 16.52 -8.39
C PRO A 254 2.30 17.55 -9.18
N LEU A 255 2.25 18.84 -8.81
CA LEU A 255 3.09 19.88 -9.42
C LEU A 255 4.57 19.75 -9.02
N LEU A 256 4.82 19.31 -7.78
CA LEU A 256 6.18 19.12 -7.29
C LEU A 256 6.81 17.89 -7.92
N LEU A 257 6.05 16.80 -8.06
CA LEU A 257 6.49 15.60 -8.80
C LEU A 257 6.94 15.94 -10.23
N ARG A 258 6.21 16.83 -10.92
CA ARG A 258 6.58 17.30 -12.28
C ARG A 258 7.87 18.09 -12.29
N ARG A 259 8.00 19.07 -11.41
CA ARG A 259 9.24 19.86 -11.28
C ARG A 259 10.45 19.00 -10.89
N LEU A 260 10.24 17.90 -10.18
CA LEU A 260 11.29 16.97 -9.80
C LEU A 260 11.60 15.91 -10.87
N GLY A 261 10.85 15.88 -11.98
CA GLY A 261 10.98 14.84 -13.00
C GLY A 261 10.54 13.45 -12.51
N LEU A 262 9.74 13.38 -11.44
CA LEU A 262 9.14 12.13 -10.95
C LEU A 262 7.79 11.83 -11.62
N ALA A 263 7.19 12.83 -12.27
CA ALA A 263 6.08 12.71 -13.19
C ALA A 263 6.40 13.53 -14.44
N ILE A 264 6.52 12.89 -15.60
CA ILE A 264 6.97 13.55 -16.83
C ILE A 264 5.79 13.57 -17.80
N ASP A 265 5.24 14.75 -18.08
CA ASP A 265 4.15 14.91 -19.03
C ASP A 265 4.69 15.00 -20.45
N LEU A 266 4.14 14.18 -21.34
CA LEU A 266 4.54 14.03 -22.73
C LEU A 266 3.31 14.19 -23.64
N VAL A 267 3.55 14.73 -24.84
CA VAL A 267 2.58 14.77 -25.94
C VAL A 267 2.95 13.67 -26.93
N LEU A 268 1.93 12.93 -27.39
CA LEU A 268 2.08 11.93 -28.43
C LEU A 268 2.02 12.59 -29.81
N ASP A 269 2.95 12.27 -30.70
CA ASP A 269 2.99 12.83 -32.06
C ASP A 269 1.89 12.25 -32.98
N ALA A 270 1.13 11.27 -32.51
CA ALA A 270 0.01 10.66 -33.22
C ALA A 270 -1.12 10.25 -32.27
N GLN A 271 -2.34 10.24 -32.81
CA GLN A 271 -3.54 9.78 -32.09
C GLN A 271 -3.48 8.26 -31.88
N PRO A 272 -3.48 7.76 -30.63
CA PRO A 272 -3.60 6.34 -30.36
C PRO A 272 -5.05 5.87 -30.63
N PRO A 273 -5.30 4.57 -30.82
CA PRO A 273 -6.66 4.02 -30.94
C PRO A 273 -7.50 4.32 -29.70
N ASP A 274 -8.83 4.31 -29.83
CA ASP A 274 -9.76 4.69 -28.75
C ASP A 274 -9.70 3.76 -27.51
N LEU A 275 -9.25 2.52 -27.69
CA LEU A 275 -9.15 1.53 -26.61
C LEU A 275 -7.90 0.68 -26.82
N GLY A 276 -7.06 0.60 -25.79
CA GLY A 276 -5.81 -0.12 -25.89
C GLY A 276 -5.03 -0.22 -24.59
N ARG A 277 -3.76 -0.58 -24.74
CA ARG A 277 -2.76 -0.46 -23.69
C ARG A 277 -1.54 0.29 -24.19
N ILE A 278 -0.94 1.08 -23.31
CA ILE A 278 0.29 1.84 -23.55
C ILE A 278 1.41 1.34 -22.65
N ARG A 279 2.63 1.45 -23.14
CA ARG A 279 3.86 1.15 -22.40
C ARG A 279 4.95 2.11 -22.86
N LEU A 280 5.87 2.46 -21.97
CA LEU A 280 7.06 3.22 -22.36
C LEU A 280 8.13 2.29 -22.95
N LEU A 281 8.81 2.74 -23.99
CA LEU A 281 10.05 2.20 -24.52
C LEU A 281 11.17 3.21 -24.29
N VAL A 282 12.32 2.71 -23.83
CA VAL A 282 13.52 3.51 -23.56
C VAL A 282 14.68 2.90 -24.34
N GLU A 283 15.09 3.54 -25.44
CA GLU A 283 16.15 3.07 -26.34
C GLU A 283 16.98 4.28 -26.87
N PRO A 284 18.29 4.37 -26.57
CA PRO A 284 19.08 3.46 -25.74
C PRO A 284 18.74 3.60 -24.24
N VAL A 285 19.02 2.54 -23.48
CA VAL A 285 18.91 2.59 -22.02
C VAL A 285 20.13 3.34 -21.48
N PRO A 286 19.96 4.37 -20.62
CA PRO A 286 21.10 5.07 -20.03
C PRO A 286 21.96 4.14 -19.17
N ASN A 287 23.26 4.40 -19.17
CA ASN A 287 24.20 3.75 -18.27
C ASN A 287 23.79 4.00 -16.80
N GLY A 288 23.82 2.96 -15.96
CA GLY A 288 23.36 3.01 -14.56
C GLY A 288 21.86 2.79 -14.36
N LEU A 289 21.08 2.65 -15.45
CA LEU A 289 19.64 2.38 -15.42
C LEU A 289 19.28 1.07 -16.13
N GLU A 290 20.15 0.06 -16.06
CA GLU A 290 20.07 -1.16 -16.87
C GLU A 290 18.75 -1.93 -16.64
N LEU A 291 18.18 -1.85 -15.44
CA LEU A 291 16.89 -2.48 -15.12
C LEU A 291 15.70 -1.80 -15.81
N THR A 292 15.80 -0.52 -16.18
CA THR A 292 14.78 0.26 -16.90
C THR A 292 14.53 -0.30 -18.30
N GLY A 293 15.55 -0.90 -18.91
CA GLY A 293 15.41 -1.59 -20.19
C GLY A 293 14.53 -2.83 -20.12
N LYS A 294 14.38 -3.45 -18.95
CA LYS A 294 13.61 -4.68 -18.79
C LYS A 294 12.12 -4.40 -18.84
N GLU A 295 11.38 -5.34 -19.42
CA GLU A 295 9.93 -5.25 -19.55
C GLU A 295 9.20 -5.06 -18.21
N ALA A 296 9.66 -5.74 -17.16
CA ALA A 296 9.08 -5.63 -15.82
C ALA A 296 9.19 -4.23 -15.18
N ALA A 297 10.12 -3.40 -15.67
CA ALA A 297 10.29 -2.01 -15.25
C ALA A 297 9.45 -1.02 -16.06
N ARG A 298 8.74 -1.49 -17.09
CA ARG A 298 7.93 -0.67 -17.99
C ARG A 298 6.56 -1.34 -18.15
N PRO A 299 5.69 -1.35 -17.14
CA PRO A 299 4.43 -2.09 -17.21
C PRO A 299 3.51 -1.57 -18.32
N TRP A 300 2.63 -2.43 -18.82
CA TRP A 300 1.51 -2.03 -19.66
C TRP A 300 0.42 -1.38 -18.81
N THR A 301 -0.18 -0.32 -19.33
CA THR A 301 -1.33 0.38 -18.73
C THR A 301 -2.48 0.40 -19.72
N ASN A 302 -3.66 -0.03 -19.29
CA ASN A 302 -4.87 0.08 -20.12
C ASN A 302 -5.41 1.51 -20.10
N TYR A 303 -6.05 1.92 -21.19
CA TYR A 303 -6.71 3.21 -21.32
C TYR A 303 -7.99 3.12 -22.15
#